data_AF-A0A0N4U545-F1
#
_entry.id   AF-A0A0N4U545-F1
#
_cell.length_a   1.000
_cell.length_b   1.000
_cell.length_c   1.000
_cell.angle_alpha   90.00
_cell.angle_beta   90.00
_cell.angle_gamma   90.00
#
_symmetry.space_group_name_H-M   'P 1'
#
loop_
_entity.id
_entity.type
_entity.pdbx_description
1 polymer ?
#
loop_
_entity_poly.entity_id
_entity_poly.type
_entity_poly.pdbx_seq_one_letter_code
_entity_poly.pdbx_strand_id
1 'polypeptide(L)'
;MILRAPCRNARILWVTQIQKAIDSFEIDTSRKSGESSIDAAGLGRLLIELSFVGNIETSLTCDKQIVCRFELGKHSATGEANLKNEECLFTTQLPIISMDSIFHVSIFIPCIYSPDICAGTGEIKLEDLITATSSHRGPISRQFYLDANHSNTANRPFVIIKFVVQLF
;
A
#
# COMPACT_ATOMS: atom_id res chain seq x y z
N MET A 1 -19.71 19.67 1.99
CA MET A 1 -18.31 20.07 2.18
C MET A 1 -18.00 21.24 1.26
N ILE A 2 -17.72 22.45 1.78
CA ILE A 2 -17.40 23.61 0.94
C ILE A 2 -15.89 23.56 0.65
N LEU A 3 -15.52 23.06 -0.54
CA LEU A 3 -14.14 23.10 -1.02
C LEU A 3 -13.74 24.56 -1.26
N ARG A 4 -12.74 25.05 -0.51
CA ARG A 4 -12.12 26.34 -0.78
C ARG A 4 -11.31 26.21 -2.06
N ALA A 5 -11.68 26.96 -3.09
CA ALA A 5 -11.01 26.98 -4.38
C ALA A 5 -10.76 28.43 -4.80
N PRO A 6 -9.64 28.73 -5.49
CA PRO A 6 -9.22 30.09 -5.82
C PRO A 6 -10.19 30.82 -6.75
N CYS A 7 -11.00 30.10 -7.54
CA CYS A 7 -12.06 30.68 -8.36
C CYS A 7 -13.22 29.69 -8.56
N ARG A 8 -14.33 30.20 -9.12
CA ARG A 8 -15.53 29.38 -9.40
C ARG A 8 -15.23 28.23 -10.37
N ASN A 9 -14.42 28.46 -11.40
CA ASN A 9 -14.09 27.44 -12.39
C ASN A 9 -13.26 26.31 -11.76
N ALA A 10 -12.26 26.66 -10.93
CA ALA A 10 -11.49 25.66 -10.18
C ALA A 10 -12.40 24.84 -9.25
N ARG A 11 -13.38 25.49 -8.60
CA ARG A 11 -14.35 24.78 -7.76
C ARG A 11 -15.18 23.77 -8.55
N ILE A 12 -15.71 24.17 -9.70
CA ILE A 12 -16.51 23.29 -10.56
C ILE A 12 -15.66 22.12 -11.06
N LEU A 13 -14.43 22.38 -11.51
CA LEU A 13 -13.50 21.33 -11.93
C LEU A 13 -13.22 20.32 -10.81
N TRP A 14 -12.91 20.79 -9.60
CA TRP A 14 -12.66 19.92 -8.45
C TRP A 14 -13.89 19.08 -8.07
N VAL A 15 -15.07 19.69 -8.03
CA VAL A 15 -16.32 18.96 -7.74
C VAL A 15 -16.56 17.87 -8.77
N THR A 16 -16.42 18.17 -10.06
CA THR A 16 -16.62 17.19 -11.13
C THR A 16 -15.58 16.06 -11.08
N GLN A 17 -14.32 16.37 -10.78
CA GLN A 17 -13.27 15.35 -10.67
C GLN A 17 -13.48 14.44 -9.45
N ILE A 18 -13.87 15.01 -8.31
CA ILE A 18 -14.19 14.23 -7.12
C ILE A 18 -15.41 13.34 -7.38
N GLN A 19 -16.46 13.86 -8.03
CA GLN A 19 -17.63 13.06 -8.37
C GLN A 19 -17.27 11.90 -9.29
N LYS A 20 -16.48 12.15 -10.35
CA LYS A 20 -15.98 11.08 -11.23
C LYS A 20 -15.16 10.03 -10.49
N ALA A 21 -14.32 10.45 -9.55
CA ALA A 21 -13.53 9.53 -8.73
C ALA A 21 -14.42 8.67 -7.82
N ILE A 22 -15.47 9.26 -7.23
CA ILE A 22 -16.47 8.53 -6.44
C ILE A 22 -17.21 7.53 -7.31
N ASP A 23 -17.75 7.95 -8.46
CA ASP A 23 -18.48 7.07 -9.37
C ASP A 23 -17.61 5.91 -9.86
N SER A 24 -16.34 6.19 -10.20
CA SER A 24 -15.37 5.15 -10.58
C SER A 24 -15.09 4.19 -9.42
N PHE A 25 -14.95 4.71 -8.21
CA PHE A 25 -14.71 3.89 -7.02
C PHE A 25 -15.92 2.99 -6.72
N GLU A 26 -17.15 3.48 -6.85
CA GLU A 26 -18.36 2.67 -6.68
C GLU A 26 -18.45 1.56 -7.74
N ILE A 27 -18.07 1.84 -8.99
CA ILE A 27 -17.99 0.83 -10.05
C ILE A 27 -16.93 -0.23 -9.72
N ASP A 28 -15.75 0.18 -9.27
CA ASP A 28 -14.70 -0.76 -8.87
C ASP A 28 -15.09 -1.57 -7.63
N THR A 29 -15.79 -0.96 -6.67
CA THR A 29 -16.25 -1.62 -5.46
C THR A 29 -17.36 -2.62 -5.76
N SER A 30 -18.31 -2.26 -6.63
CA SER A 30 -19.39 -3.16 -7.06
C SER A 30 -18.85 -4.35 -7.86
N ARG A 31 -17.87 -4.13 -8.75
CA ARG A 31 -17.12 -5.21 -9.43
C ARG A 31 -16.39 -6.12 -8.46
N LYS A 32 -15.82 -5.58 -7.37
CA LYS A 32 -15.17 -6.37 -6.32
C LYS A 32 -16.18 -7.12 -5.45
N SER A 33 -17.36 -6.53 -5.17
CA SER A 33 -18.39 -7.10 -4.28
C SER A 33 -19.13 -8.30 -4.88
N GLY A 34 -19.16 -8.43 -6.21
CA GLY A 34 -19.83 -9.55 -6.89
C GLY A 34 -19.20 -10.93 -6.62
N GLU A 35 -18.01 -10.99 -6.00
CA GLU A 35 -17.25 -12.22 -5.74
C GLU A 35 -16.76 -12.35 -4.28
N SER A 36 -17.21 -11.50 -3.34
CA SER A 36 -16.84 -11.62 -1.94
C SER A 36 -18.05 -12.06 -1.10
N SER A 37 -18.37 -13.35 -1.15
CA SER A 37 -19.07 -13.96 -0.03
C SER A 37 -18.17 -13.80 1.19
N ILE A 38 -18.71 -13.12 2.20
CA ILE A 38 -18.08 -12.89 3.50
C ILE A 38 -17.89 -14.22 4.29
N ASP A 39 -18.24 -15.36 3.66
CA ASP A 39 -18.13 -16.73 4.17
C ASP A 39 -17.17 -17.64 3.37
N ALA A 40 -16.31 -17.09 2.49
CA ALA A 40 -15.22 -17.91 1.96
C ALA A 40 -14.19 -18.13 3.08
N ALA A 41 -14.17 -19.34 3.66
CA ALA A 41 -13.14 -19.79 4.58
C ALA A 41 -11.76 -19.48 4.00
N GLY A 42 -11.18 -18.35 4.43
CA GLY A 42 -9.86 -17.93 3.95
C GLY A 42 -8.86 -19.02 4.29
N LEU A 43 -8.00 -19.36 3.35
CA LEU A 43 -6.91 -20.33 3.54
C LEU A 43 -5.95 -19.91 4.67
N GLY A 44 -5.96 -18.62 5.02
CA GLY A 44 -5.12 -18.07 6.07
C GLY A 44 -5.21 -16.56 6.21
N ARG A 45 -4.24 -16.01 6.93
CA ARG A 45 -3.98 -14.57 7.09
C ARG A 45 -2.51 -14.28 6.87
N LEU A 46 -2.24 -13.16 6.20
CA LEU A 46 -0.93 -12.57 6.04
C LEU A 46 -0.83 -11.37 6.97
N LEU A 47 -0.03 -11.47 8.02
CA LEU A 47 0.29 -10.32 8.88
C LEU A 47 1.50 -9.60 8.28
N ILE A 48 1.42 -8.27 8.25
CA ILE A 48 2.36 -7.40 7.56
C ILE A 48 2.77 -6.29 8.51
N GLU A 49 4.07 -6.07 8.63
CA GLU A 49 4.65 -4.97 9.38
C GLU A 49 5.64 -4.21 8.48
N LEU A 50 5.38 -2.92 8.26
CA LEU A 50 6.35 -2.00 7.70
C LEU A 50 7.36 -1.64 8.79
N SER A 51 8.55 -2.21 8.67
CA SER A 51 9.62 -2.01 9.64
C SER A 51 10.50 -0.81 9.30
N PHE A 52 10.87 -0.63 8.03
CA PHE A 52 11.79 0.43 7.64
C PHE A 52 11.53 0.92 6.23
N VAL A 53 11.82 2.21 6.01
CA VAL A 53 11.72 2.87 4.71
C VAL A 53 12.96 3.73 4.51
N GLY A 54 13.70 3.47 3.43
CA GLY A 54 14.97 4.11 3.12
C GLY A 54 14.96 4.78 1.76
N ASN A 55 15.81 5.81 1.62
CA ASN A 55 16.06 6.54 0.37
C ASN A 55 14.80 7.16 -0.27
N ILE A 56 13.80 7.57 0.51
CA ILE A 56 12.65 8.35 0.02
C ILE A 56 12.91 9.84 0.23
N GLU A 57 12.82 10.61 -0.85
CA GLU A 57 12.96 12.06 -0.81
C GLU A 57 11.68 12.72 -0.28
N THR A 58 11.63 12.92 1.03
CA THR A 58 10.47 13.49 1.76
C THR A 58 10.54 15.01 1.92
N SER A 59 11.36 15.69 1.13
CA SER A 59 11.57 17.15 1.20
C SER A 59 10.28 17.96 1.03
N LEU A 60 9.27 17.37 0.40
CA LEU A 60 7.96 17.98 0.16
C LEU A 60 7.02 17.90 1.37
N THR A 61 7.30 17.03 2.34
CA THR A 61 6.47 16.84 3.53
C THR A 61 7.14 17.42 4.77
N CYS A 62 6.45 18.33 5.46
CA CYS A 62 6.98 18.98 6.66
C CYS A 62 7.26 17.97 7.80
N ASP A 63 6.48 16.88 7.86
CA ASP A 63 6.53 15.91 8.95
C ASP A 63 7.18 14.57 8.60
N LYS A 64 7.79 14.43 7.41
CA LYS A 64 8.32 13.15 6.91
C LYS A 64 7.29 12.02 7.01
N GLN A 65 6.04 12.33 6.67
CA GLN A 65 4.95 11.36 6.62
C GLN A 65 4.95 10.66 5.26
N ILE A 66 4.56 9.39 5.27
CA ILE A 66 4.31 8.59 4.08
C ILE A 66 2.97 7.88 4.23
N VAL A 67 2.36 7.57 3.10
CA VAL A 67 1.20 6.67 3.03
C VAL A 67 1.69 5.36 2.43
N CYS A 68 1.40 4.25 3.09
CA CYS A 68 1.70 2.92 2.58
C CYS A 68 0.40 2.21 2.23
N ARG A 69 0.41 1.47 1.13
CA ARG A 69 -0.69 0.64 0.67
C ARG A 69 -0.18 -0.76 0.43
N PHE A 70 -0.86 -1.72 1.05
CA PHE A 70 -0.61 -3.14 0.89
C PHE A 70 -1.80 -3.81 0.24
N GLU A 71 -1.56 -4.62 -0.77
CA GLU A 71 -2.62 -5.30 -1.51
C GLU A 71 -2.29 -6.78 -1.68
N LEU A 72 -3.29 -7.63 -1.48
CA LEU A 72 -3.21 -9.07 -1.71
C LEU A 72 -4.48 -9.49 -2.46
N GLY A 73 -4.35 -9.73 -3.76
CA GLY A 73 -5.48 -9.99 -4.64
C GLY A 73 -6.49 -8.84 -4.62
N LYS A 74 -7.67 -9.07 -4.04
CA LYS A 74 -8.75 -8.06 -3.96
C LYS A 74 -8.73 -7.24 -2.68
N HIS A 75 -7.97 -7.67 -1.68
CA HIS A 75 -7.92 -7.02 -0.38
C HIS A 75 -6.80 -5.99 -0.36
N SER A 76 -7.09 -4.81 0.18
CA SER A 76 -6.09 -3.77 0.38
C SER A 76 -6.21 -3.16 1.77
N ALA A 77 -5.08 -2.72 2.29
CA ALA A 77 -4.97 -1.97 3.52
C ALA A 77 -4.04 -0.76 3.28
N THR A 78 -4.51 0.41 3.67
CA THR A 78 -3.76 1.67 3.57
C THR A 78 -3.53 2.23 4.96
N GLY A 79 -2.33 2.74 5.21
CA GLY A 79 -1.95 3.33 6.49
C GLY A 79 -0.99 4.50 6.33
N GLU A 80 -1.03 5.41 7.28
CA GLU A 80 -0.08 6.52 7.37
C GLU A 80 1.04 6.14 8.33
N ALA A 81 2.29 6.42 7.94
CA ALA A 81 3.47 6.19 8.76
C ALA A 81 4.31 7.45 8.86
N ASN A 82 4.80 7.74 10.06
CA ASN A 82 5.73 8.82 10.32
C ASN A 82 7.15 8.26 10.36
N LEU A 83 8.02 8.69 9.45
CA LEU A 83 9.41 8.22 9.36
C LEU A 83 10.28 8.62 10.56
N LYS A 84 9.79 9.49 11.45
CA LYS A 84 10.46 9.81 12.72
C LYS A 84 10.34 8.67 13.74
N ASN A 85 9.36 7.79 13.59
CA ASN A 85 9.19 6.63 14.48
C ASN A 85 10.00 5.45 13.93
N GLU A 86 11.07 5.09 14.63
CA GLU A 86 12.02 4.08 14.14
C GLU A 86 11.58 2.62 14.37
N GLU A 87 10.69 2.35 15.33
CA GLU A 87 10.46 0.95 15.79
C GLU A 87 9.28 0.22 15.14
N CYS A 88 8.31 0.90 14.55
CA CYS A 88 7.24 0.27 13.78
C CYS A 88 6.47 1.35 13.01
N LEU A 89 6.54 1.33 11.69
CA LEU A 89 5.92 2.37 10.87
C LEU A 89 4.42 2.11 10.70
N PHE A 90 4.04 0.86 10.43
CA PHE A 90 2.64 0.47 10.23
C PHE A 90 2.48 -1.05 10.29
N THR A 91 1.38 -1.55 10.87
CA THR A 91 1.04 -2.98 10.90
C THR A 91 -0.38 -3.21 10.41
N THR A 92 -0.60 -4.32 9.71
CA THR A 92 -1.93 -4.74 9.24
C THR A 92 -2.00 -6.25 8.99
N GLN A 93 -3.18 -6.75 8.65
CA GLN A 93 -3.41 -8.13 8.22
C GLN A 93 -4.28 -8.16 6.96
N LEU A 94 -3.96 -9.04 6.03
CA LEU A 94 -4.75 -9.31 4.82
C LEU A 94 -5.18 -10.79 4.79
N PRO A 95 -6.43 -11.10 4.42
CA PRO A 95 -6.87 -12.48 4.30
C PRO A 95 -6.28 -13.15 3.06
N ILE A 96 -5.89 -14.42 3.19
CA ILE A 96 -5.40 -15.23 2.07
C ILE A 96 -6.57 -16.02 1.50
N ILE A 97 -6.98 -15.69 0.28
CA ILE A 97 -8.05 -16.41 -0.44
C ILE A 97 -7.47 -17.40 -1.45
N SER A 98 -6.37 -17.04 -2.11
CA SER A 98 -5.71 -17.87 -3.12
C SER A 98 -4.20 -17.89 -2.90
N MET A 99 -3.58 -19.06 -3.07
CA MET A 99 -2.13 -19.24 -2.97
C MET A 99 -1.36 -18.58 -4.12
N ASP A 100 -2.01 -18.41 -5.27
CA ASP A 100 -1.41 -17.80 -6.46
C ASP A 100 -1.47 -16.26 -6.44
N SER A 101 -1.84 -15.67 -5.31
CA SER A 101 -1.98 -14.22 -5.16
C SER A 101 -0.61 -13.54 -5.16
N ILE A 102 -0.56 -12.35 -5.76
CA ILE A 102 0.61 -11.47 -5.69
C ILE A 102 0.36 -10.44 -4.59
N PHE A 103 1.34 -10.27 -3.71
CA PHE A 103 1.38 -9.20 -2.72
C PHE A 103 2.02 -7.97 -3.35
N HIS A 104 1.34 -6.83 -3.28
CA HIS A 104 1.86 -5.55 -3.73
C HIS A 104 2.04 -4.60 -2.55
N VAL A 105 3.15 -3.86 -2.57
CA VAL A 105 3.39 -2.70 -1.72
C VAL A 105 3.52 -1.46 -2.59
N SER A 106 2.89 -0.37 -2.16
CA SER A 106 3.05 0.96 -2.77
C SER A 106 3.31 1.98 -1.66
N ILE A 107 4.26 2.88 -1.89
CA ILE A 107 4.54 3.99 -0.98
C ILE A 107 4.23 5.31 -1.69
N PHE A 108 3.55 6.20 -0.98
CA PHE A 108 3.16 7.52 -1.46
C PHE A 108 3.63 8.60 -0.51
N ILE A 109 4.00 9.75 -1.07
CA ILE A 109 4.36 10.97 -0.34
C ILE A 109 3.12 11.86 -0.35
N PRO A 110 2.47 12.08 0.81
CA PRO A 110 1.25 12.84 0.90
C PRO A 110 1.49 14.31 0.52
N CYS A 111 0.60 14.87 -0.29
CA CYS A 111 0.68 16.27 -0.72
C CYS A 111 -0.60 17.05 -0.34
N ILE A 112 -0.44 18.18 0.35
CA ILE A 112 -1.61 18.94 0.88
C ILE A 112 -2.45 19.58 -0.23
N TYR A 113 -1.80 20.00 -1.33
CA TYR A 113 -2.43 20.79 -2.40
C TYR A 113 -2.29 20.16 -3.79
N SER A 114 -1.85 18.91 -3.85
CA SER A 114 -1.69 18.14 -5.09
C SER A 114 -1.94 16.67 -4.81
N PRO A 115 -2.15 15.82 -5.83
CA PRO A 115 -2.18 14.38 -5.65
C PRO A 115 -0.89 13.87 -4.99
N ASP A 116 -1.01 12.79 -4.23
CA ASP A 116 0.13 12.15 -3.60
C ASP A 116 1.10 11.61 -4.64
N ILE A 117 2.40 11.74 -4.35
CA ILE A 117 3.45 11.30 -5.26
C ILE A 117 3.75 9.84 -4.96
N CYS A 118 3.61 8.96 -5.96
CA CYS A 118 4.03 7.57 -5.82
C CYS A 118 5.56 7.50 -5.78
N ALA A 119 6.12 7.13 -4.61
CA ALA A 119 7.55 6.93 -4.43
C ALA A 119 8.02 5.60 -5.04
N GLY A 120 7.08 4.72 -5.36
CA GLY A 120 7.28 3.50 -6.14
C GLY A 120 6.53 2.31 -5.56
N THR A 121 6.63 1.20 -6.29
CA THR A 121 5.91 -0.04 -5.99
C THR A 121 6.86 -1.23 -5.93
N GLY A 122 6.50 -2.25 -5.16
CA GLY A 122 7.18 -3.54 -5.12
C GLY A 122 6.16 -4.68 -5.05
N GLU A 123 6.57 -5.87 -5.47
CA GLU A 123 5.71 -7.05 -5.46
C GLU A 123 6.46 -8.32 -5.07
N ILE A 124 5.74 -9.30 -4.53
CA ILE A 124 6.24 -10.66 -4.27
C ILE A 124 5.08 -11.65 -4.42
N LYS A 125 5.36 -12.84 -4.95
CA LYS A 125 4.37 -13.91 -4.99
C LYS A 125 4.14 -14.46 -3.59
N LEU A 126 2.88 -14.76 -3.26
CA LEU A 126 2.57 -15.36 -1.97
C LEU A 126 3.22 -16.74 -1.80
N GLU A 127 3.37 -17.51 -2.88
CA GLU A 127 4.10 -18.79 -2.90
C GLU A 127 5.54 -18.65 -2.39
N ASP A 128 6.24 -17.57 -2.74
CA ASP A 128 7.61 -17.30 -2.28
C ASP A 128 7.65 -17.01 -0.78
N LEU A 129 6.62 -16.34 -0.26
CA LEU A 129 6.47 -16.09 1.18
C LEU A 129 6.16 -17.37 1.95
N ILE A 130 5.29 -18.23 1.42
CA ILE A 130 4.96 -19.53 2.03
C ILE A 130 6.20 -20.43 2.07
N THR A 131 6.95 -20.49 0.97
CA THR A 131 8.19 -21.27 0.87
C THR A 131 9.28 -20.74 1.81
N ALA A 132 9.37 -19.42 1.97
CA ALA A 132 10.27 -18.83 2.97
C ALA A 132 9.81 -19.17 4.40
N THR A 133 8.50 -19.28 4.64
CA THR A 133 7.92 -19.58 5.97
C THR A 133 8.20 -21.03 6.36
N SER A 134 8.18 -21.96 5.41
CA SER A 134 8.51 -23.37 5.68
C SER A 134 10.00 -23.57 6.01
N SER A 135 10.87 -22.69 5.51
CA SER A 135 12.31 -22.75 5.71
C SER A 135 12.78 -22.12 7.02
N HIS A 136 12.07 -21.11 7.53
CA HIS A 136 12.45 -20.36 8.73
C HIS A 136 11.32 -20.34 9.77
N ARG A 137 11.62 -20.74 11.02
CA ARG A 137 10.69 -20.56 12.14
C ARG A 137 10.74 -19.11 12.62
N GLY A 138 9.88 -18.26 12.07
CA GLY A 138 9.68 -16.88 12.55
C GLY A 138 9.14 -15.93 11.49
N PRO A 139 9.03 -14.64 11.82
CA PRO A 139 8.69 -13.59 10.86
C PRO A 139 9.74 -13.50 9.74
N ILE A 140 9.29 -13.43 8.50
CA ILE A 140 10.15 -13.28 7.33
C ILE A 140 10.33 -11.80 7.05
N SER A 141 11.56 -11.30 7.06
CA SER A 141 11.86 -9.95 6.61
C SER A 141 12.28 -9.95 5.14
N ARG A 142 11.63 -9.12 4.31
CA ARG A 142 12.01 -8.91 2.90
C ARG A 142 12.23 -7.44 2.62
N GLN A 143 13.29 -7.16 1.88
CA GLN A 143 13.58 -5.85 1.33
C GLN A 143 13.02 -5.75 -0.09
N PHE A 144 12.26 -4.70 -0.36
CA PHE A 144 11.74 -4.36 -1.68
C PHE A 144 12.40 -3.08 -2.15
N TYR A 145 13.01 -3.13 -3.34
CA TYR A 145 13.44 -1.93 -4.03
C TYR A 145 12.26 -1.41 -4.85
N LEU A 146 11.81 -0.19 -4.55
CA LEU A 146 10.64 0.37 -5.19
C LEU A 146 11.00 0.77 -6.63
N ASP A 147 10.23 0.29 -7.61
CA ASP A 147 10.37 0.72 -8.99
C ASP A 147 9.72 2.10 -9.15
N ALA A 148 10.55 3.13 -9.17
CA ALA A 148 10.16 4.47 -9.56
C ALA A 148 11.29 5.06 -10.40
N ASN A 149 11.21 4.97 -11.74
CA ASN A 149 12.01 5.64 -12.79
C ASN A 149 13.50 6.01 -12.52
N HIS A 150 14.15 5.39 -11.54
CA HIS A 150 15.48 5.75 -11.09
C HIS A 150 16.49 4.87 -11.82
N SER A 151 17.24 5.49 -12.74
CA SER A 151 18.35 4.88 -13.46
C SER A 151 19.54 4.55 -12.56
N ASN A 152 19.59 5.12 -11.35
CA ASN A 152 20.70 4.95 -10.43
C ASN A 152 20.34 3.97 -9.31
N THR A 153 20.97 2.79 -9.33
CA THR A 153 20.71 1.69 -8.38
C THR A 153 21.14 2.01 -6.95
N ALA A 154 22.15 2.87 -6.76
CA ALA A 154 22.75 3.12 -5.45
C ALA A 154 21.82 3.88 -4.48
N ASN A 155 20.93 4.73 -5.01
CA ASN A 155 20.04 5.57 -4.20
C ASN A 155 18.57 5.22 -4.41
N ARG A 156 18.30 3.97 -4.81
CA ARG A 156 16.95 3.51 -5.10
C ARG A 156 16.13 3.47 -3.79
N PRO A 157 14.90 4.01 -3.79
CA PRO A 157 14.00 3.88 -2.65
C PRO A 157 13.75 2.41 -2.31
N PHE A 158 13.73 2.09 -1.03
CA PHE A 158 13.48 0.72 -0.59
C PHE A 158 12.69 0.66 0.71
N VAL A 159 12.01 -0.45 0.92
CA VAL A 159 11.26 -0.74 2.15
C VAL A 159 11.61 -2.12 2.68
N ILE A 160 11.57 -2.27 4.00
CA ILE A 160 11.74 -3.56 4.68
C ILE A 160 10.43 -3.90 5.35
N ILE A 161 9.84 -5.02 4.93
CA ILE A 161 8.56 -5.50 5.42
C ILE A 161 8.76 -6.86 6.08
N LYS A 162 8.20 -7.03 7.28
CA LYS A 162 8.10 -8.33 7.94
C LYS A 162 6.76 -8.96 7.64
N PHE A 163 6.78 -10.24 7.34
CA PHE A 163 5.62 -11.06 7.04
C PHE A 163 5.50 -12.20 8.03
N VAL A 164 4.27 -12.49 8.44
CA VAL A 164 3.91 -13.74 9.11
C VAL A 164 2.74 -14.36 8.36
N VAL A 165 2.96 -15.54 7.79
CA VAL A 165 1.94 -16.31 7.10
C VAL A 165 1.30 -17.27 8.11
N GLN A 166 -0.01 -17.16 8.30
CA GLN A 166 -0.80 -18.06 9.14
C GLN A 166 -1.83 -18.77 8.25
N LEU A 167 -1.60 -20.04 7.92
CA LEU A 167 -2.57 -20.86 7.20
C LEU A 167 -3.47 -21.60 8.19
N PHE A 168 -4.74 -21.79 7.84
CA PHE A 168 -5.74 -22.51 8.65
C PHE A 168 -6.00 -23.92 8.13
#